data_AF-A0A2A2W7W7-F1
#
_entry.id   AF-A0A2A2W7W7-F1
#
_cell.length_a   1.000
_cell.length_b   1.000
_cell.length_c   1.000
_cell.angle_alpha   90.00
_cell.angle_beta   90.00
_cell.angle_gamma   90.00
#
_symmetry.space_group_name_H-M   'P 1'
#
loop_
_entity.id
_entity.type
_entity.pdbx_description
1 polymer ?
#
loop_
_entity_poly.entity_id
_entity_poly.type
_entity_poly.pdbx_seq_one_letter_code
_entity_poly.pdbx_strand_id
1 'polypeptide(L)'
;MYNQSDAQPACDGCRTPLEQHLDRLEVLKVGLRNSFGIDFRTASRLVHDDDGEARSQRFHYLPEVFPFLESRVLSLGKKRRRAYESIKEQAVESFWKLYSDFQPMLQAVAESSGVDTDRLGPVLGRSLLLFDASRRTKFVTYLEKSLRESVKNLRGEVYARQLGLPLSAGRLVPQIQWVLQRASMQRGRQLSAEESDAVVIDFLTRHRAKFSRDSMRRIAEVIRCGRREVSLDVCHDWLEPSFGQGECVSGPGNDGWVEEQEEREFQLRQIHAAIERAGFDAEESCLVLQRLDLPHDQAHYERVASVVTSASLRKRATRLLVRLMAARYAPQAPRFGGLLRRTSSQAAAELRQGLAEFAVERGCQTAALAAELLNWMSLSTSVYRLSITQRGRVAEYLSGETGTALASESFQKLKAALIEQERLGFPCWNENASLSQ
;
A
#
# COMPACT_ATOMS: atom_id res chain seq x y z
N MET A 1 47.68 -41.01 24.52
CA MET A 1 46.42 -40.31 24.87
C MET A 1 46.21 -39.23 23.84
N TYR A 2 45.17 -39.34 23.03
CA TYR A 2 44.92 -38.46 21.89
C TYR A 2 44.35 -37.11 22.34
N ASN A 3 44.92 -36.04 21.77
CA ASN A 3 44.42 -34.67 21.80
C ASN A 3 42.99 -34.58 21.26
N GLN A 4 42.12 -33.88 21.97
CA GLN A 4 40.92 -33.23 21.42
C GLN A 4 40.76 -31.85 22.04
N SER A 5 41.55 -30.92 21.53
CA SER A 5 41.15 -29.53 21.36
C SER A 5 40.34 -29.47 20.07
N ASP A 6 39.05 -29.14 20.14
CA ASP A 6 38.33 -28.45 19.05
C ASP A 6 36.93 -27.99 19.50
N ALA A 7 36.65 -26.71 19.22
CA ALA A 7 35.35 -26.06 19.10
C ALA A 7 34.50 -25.79 20.37
N GLN A 8 34.98 -24.90 21.24
CA GLN A 8 34.08 -23.87 21.78
C GLN A 8 34.24 -22.62 20.91
N PRO A 9 33.21 -22.17 20.17
CA PRO A 9 33.31 -20.89 19.49
C PRO A 9 33.33 -19.78 20.53
N ALA A 10 34.34 -18.92 20.42
CA ALA A 10 34.48 -17.71 21.19
C ALA A 10 33.36 -16.69 20.85
N CYS A 11 32.93 -15.96 21.89
CA CYS A 11 32.18 -14.71 21.85
C CYS A 11 30.69 -14.77 21.44
N ASP A 12 29.81 -14.91 22.42
CA ASP A 12 28.51 -14.23 22.43
C ASP A 12 28.35 -13.59 23.81
N GLY A 13 28.43 -12.26 23.90
CA GLY A 13 28.12 -11.54 25.13
C GLY A 13 26.71 -11.91 25.61
N CYS A 14 26.51 -12.02 26.93
CA CYS A 14 25.22 -12.38 27.51
C CYS A 14 24.10 -11.49 26.95
N ARG A 15 23.31 -12.03 26.01
CA ARG A 15 22.16 -11.33 25.42
C ARG A 15 21.18 -10.99 26.53
N THR A 16 20.64 -9.77 26.49
CA THR A 16 19.64 -9.33 27.48
C THR A 16 18.38 -10.20 27.39
N PRO A 17 17.58 -10.33 28.48
CA PRO A 17 16.33 -11.10 28.44
C PRO A 17 15.39 -10.67 27.32
N LEU A 18 15.33 -9.36 27.03
CA LEU A 18 14.57 -8.79 25.91
C LEU A 18 15.04 -9.35 24.55
N GLU A 19 16.35 -9.33 24.30
CA GLU A 19 16.93 -9.85 23.06
C GLU A 19 16.68 -11.35 22.91
N GLN A 20 16.80 -12.12 24.00
CA GLN A 20 16.51 -13.56 23.98
C GLN A 20 15.06 -13.86 23.58
N HIS A 21 14.09 -13.11 24.12
CA HIS A 21 12.68 -13.29 23.75
C HIS A 21 12.39 -12.85 22.31
N LEU A 22 13.01 -11.75 21.85
CA LEU A 22 12.88 -11.30 20.47
C LEU A 22 13.50 -12.29 19.46
N ASP A 23 14.63 -12.90 19.81
CA ASP A 23 15.29 -13.92 18.99
C ASP A 23 14.42 -15.17 18.84
N ARG A 24 13.78 -15.63 19.93
CA ARG A 24 12.84 -16.76 19.88
C ARG A 24 11.66 -16.49 18.94
N LEU A 25 11.16 -15.25 18.94
CA LEU A 25 10.14 -14.82 17.97
C LEU A 25 10.69 -14.80 16.54
N GLU A 26 11.90 -14.30 16.34
CA GLU A 26 12.54 -14.24 15.01
C GLU A 26 12.73 -15.63 14.41
N VAL A 27 13.22 -16.59 15.19
CA VAL A 27 13.39 -17.98 14.76
C VAL A 27 12.06 -18.56 14.25
N LEU A 28 10.96 -18.37 14.99
CA LEU A 28 9.66 -18.84 14.55
C LEU A 28 9.18 -18.08 13.29
N LYS A 29 9.31 -16.75 13.23
CA LYS A 29 8.91 -15.94 12.06
C LYS A 29 9.64 -16.37 10.79
N VAL A 30 10.96 -16.58 10.86
CA VAL A 30 11.77 -17.09 9.76
C VAL A 30 11.33 -18.50 9.37
N GLY A 31 11.06 -19.36 10.35
CA GLY A 31 10.52 -20.70 10.13
C GLY A 31 9.17 -20.70 9.42
N LEU A 32 8.26 -19.81 9.83
CA LEU A 32 6.94 -19.62 9.23
C LEU A 32 7.02 -19.15 7.78
N ARG A 33 7.92 -18.20 7.51
CA ARG A 33 8.17 -17.71 6.15
C ARG A 33 8.74 -18.80 5.25
N ASN A 34 9.79 -19.48 5.70
CA ASN A 34 10.52 -20.43 4.88
C ASN A 34 9.77 -21.76 4.68
N SER A 35 9.05 -22.22 5.70
CA SER A 35 8.40 -23.55 5.69
C SER A 35 6.93 -23.49 5.28
N PHE A 36 6.24 -22.40 5.61
CA PHE A 36 4.79 -22.27 5.39
C PHE A 36 4.43 -21.14 4.43
N GLY A 37 5.39 -20.29 4.03
CA GLY A 37 5.15 -19.15 3.15
C GLY A 37 4.42 -18.00 3.82
N ILE A 38 4.43 -17.94 5.16
CA ILE A 38 3.72 -16.90 5.93
C ILE A 38 4.66 -15.73 6.20
N ASP A 39 4.32 -14.57 5.65
CA ASP A 39 4.95 -13.29 5.98
C ASP A 39 3.92 -12.38 6.66
N PHE A 40 4.10 -12.06 7.94
CA PHE A 40 3.19 -11.21 8.73
C PHE A 40 2.99 -9.79 8.16
N ARG A 41 3.85 -9.35 7.24
CA ARG A 41 3.67 -8.08 6.51
C ARG A 41 2.50 -8.14 5.54
N THR A 42 2.25 -9.30 4.93
CA THR A 42 1.25 -9.50 3.87
C THR A 42 0.14 -10.48 4.24
N ALA A 43 0.39 -11.35 5.22
CA ALA A 43 -0.55 -12.37 5.64
C ALA A 43 -1.81 -11.76 6.29
N SER A 44 -2.96 -12.29 5.90
CA SER A 44 -4.28 -11.88 6.36
C SER A 44 -5.17 -13.11 6.54
N ARG A 45 -6.09 -13.01 7.51
CA ARG A 45 -7.18 -13.97 7.72
C ARG A 45 -8.51 -13.36 7.28
N LEU A 46 -9.45 -14.23 6.92
CA LEU A 46 -10.84 -13.85 6.73
C LEU A 46 -11.52 -13.85 8.11
N VAL A 47 -12.19 -12.75 8.46
CA VAL A 47 -12.99 -12.59 9.67
C VAL A 47 -14.40 -12.23 9.23
N HIS A 48 -15.42 -12.78 9.88
CA HIS A 48 -16.80 -12.38 9.63
C HIS A 48 -17.18 -11.38 10.71
N ASP A 49 -17.66 -10.21 10.31
CA ASP A 49 -18.24 -9.25 11.24
C ASP A 49 -19.62 -9.75 11.69
N ASP A 50 -20.18 -9.18 12.75
CA ASP A 50 -21.48 -9.59 13.32
C ASP A 50 -22.64 -9.48 12.30
N ASP A 51 -22.48 -8.64 11.29
CA ASP A 51 -23.39 -8.47 10.15
C ASP A 51 -23.23 -9.56 9.07
N GLY A 52 -22.36 -10.55 9.27
CA GLY A 52 -22.09 -11.65 8.34
C GLY A 52 -21.14 -11.29 7.18
N GLU A 53 -20.67 -10.04 7.10
CA GLU A 53 -19.71 -9.62 6.08
C GLU A 53 -18.31 -10.20 6.32
N ALA A 54 -17.76 -10.85 5.30
CA ALA A 54 -16.41 -11.39 5.34
C ALA A 54 -15.35 -10.31 5.03
N ARG A 55 -14.54 -9.94 6.02
CA ARG A 55 -13.45 -8.96 5.89
C ARG A 55 -12.08 -9.60 6.03
N SER A 56 -11.15 -9.16 5.19
CA SER A 56 -9.74 -9.57 5.29
C SER A 56 -9.04 -8.72 6.35
N GLN A 57 -8.68 -9.34 7.47
CA GLN A 57 -7.93 -8.69 8.55
C GLN A 57 -6.52 -9.26 8.66
N ARG A 58 -5.56 -8.40 9.01
CA ARG A 58 -4.19 -8.86 9.25
C ARG A 58 -4.07 -9.52 10.62
N PHE A 59 -3.06 -10.38 10.78
CA PHE A 59 -2.73 -10.95 12.09
C PHE A 59 -2.18 -9.87 13.03
N HIS A 60 -2.74 -9.80 14.23
CA HIS A 60 -2.32 -8.90 15.30
C HIS A 60 -1.53 -9.64 16.36
N TYR A 61 -1.83 -10.93 16.60
CA TYR A 61 -1.17 -11.72 17.62
C TYR A 61 -0.59 -13.01 17.04
N LEU A 62 0.51 -13.49 17.61
CA LEU A 62 1.17 -14.71 17.16
C LEU A 62 0.24 -15.94 17.20
N PRO A 63 -0.56 -16.17 18.26
CA PRO A 63 -1.43 -17.35 18.35
C PRO A 63 -2.49 -17.44 17.24
N GLU A 64 -2.88 -16.31 16.67
CA GLU A 64 -3.89 -16.26 15.60
C GLU A 64 -3.48 -17.01 14.34
N VAL A 65 -2.17 -17.23 14.14
CA VAL A 65 -1.65 -17.87 12.93
C VAL A 65 -1.76 -19.40 12.98
N PHE A 66 -1.77 -20.01 14.17
CA PHE A 66 -1.62 -21.45 14.31
C PHE A 66 -2.80 -22.30 13.83
N PRO A 67 -4.07 -21.88 13.99
CA PRO A 67 -5.21 -22.62 13.42
C PRO A 67 -5.09 -22.83 11.91
N PHE A 68 -4.46 -21.88 11.20
CA PHE A 68 -4.25 -21.97 9.75
C PHE A 68 -3.12 -22.92 9.34
N LEU A 69 -2.30 -23.34 10.30
CA LEU A 69 -1.14 -24.20 10.08
C LEU A 69 -1.39 -25.66 10.47
N GLU A 70 -2.42 -25.91 11.27
CA GLU A 70 -2.66 -27.19 11.93
C GLU A 70 -2.66 -28.37 10.95
N SER A 71 -3.42 -28.27 9.85
CA SER A 71 -3.46 -29.32 8.81
C SER A 71 -2.09 -29.60 8.18
N ARG A 72 -1.27 -28.57 7.95
CA ARG A 72 0.08 -28.69 7.37
C ARG A 72 1.05 -29.26 8.39
N VAL A 73 0.94 -28.88 9.66
CA VAL A 73 1.75 -29.42 10.76
C VAL A 73 1.42 -30.89 11.03
N LEU A 74 0.16 -31.27 10.91
CA LEU A 74 -0.29 -32.67 11.00
C LEU A 74 0.20 -33.55 9.83
N SER A 75 0.61 -32.96 8.70
CA SER A 75 1.28 -33.70 7.62
C SER A 75 2.77 -33.94 7.87
N LEU A 76 3.38 -33.24 8.86
CA LEU A 76 4.79 -33.40 9.19
C LEU A 76 5.03 -34.71 9.94
N GLY A 77 6.15 -35.39 9.62
CA GLY A 77 6.62 -36.56 10.37
C GLY A 77 6.95 -36.24 11.83
N LYS A 78 6.87 -37.27 12.70
CA LYS A 78 6.95 -37.16 14.17
C LYS A 78 8.09 -36.27 14.71
N LYS A 79 9.29 -36.39 14.16
CA LYS A 79 10.47 -35.59 14.58
C LYS A 79 10.31 -34.10 14.25
N ARG A 80 9.86 -33.78 13.03
CA ARG A 80 9.67 -32.39 12.58
C ARG A 80 8.50 -31.73 13.29
N ARG A 81 7.41 -32.47 13.54
CA ARG A 81 6.28 -31.98 14.32
C ARG A 81 6.69 -31.59 15.73
N ARG A 82 7.41 -32.46 16.45
CA ARG A 82 7.90 -32.18 17.81
C ARG A 82 8.80 -30.94 17.87
N ALA A 83 9.70 -30.79 16.89
CA ALA A 83 10.56 -29.60 16.81
C ALA A 83 9.75 -28.32 16.58
N TYR A 84 8.78 -28.36 15.67
CA TYR A 84 7.87 -27.23 15.43
C TYR A 84 7.08 -26.87 16.69
N GLU A 85 6.47 -27.84 17.37
CA GLU A 85 5.67 -27.61 18.59
C GLU A 85 6.53 -26.99 19.70
N SER A 86 7.75 -27.49 19.92
CA SER A 86 8.66 -26.92 20.92
C SER A 86 9.07 -25.48 20.60
N ILE A 87 9.38 -25.16 19.34
CA ILE A 87 9.70 -23.79 18.92
C ILE A 87 8.47 -22.89 19.04
N LYS A 88 7.29 -23.40 18.66
CA LYS A 88 6.00 -22.71 18.75
C LYS A 88 5.70 -22.31 20.19
N GLU A 89 5.78 -23.23 21.13
CA GLU A 89 5.52 -23.00 22.56
C GLU A 89 6.44 -21.92 23.13
N GLN A 90 7.75 -22.03 22.90
CA GLN A 90 8.73 -21.05 23.38
C GLN A 90 8.50 -19.65 22.79
N ALA A 91 8.12 -19.57 21.52
CA ALA A 91 7.81 -18.31 20.85
C ALA A 91 6.50 -17.71 21.35
N VAL A 92 5.48 -18.52 21.64
CA VAL A 92 4.21 -18.04 22.22
C VAL A 92 4.42 -17.51 23.63
N GLU A 93 5.16 -18.23 24.46
CA GLU A 93 5.52 -17.75 25.80
C GLU A 93 6.30 -16.44 25.73
N SER A 94 7.29 -16.36 24.84
CA SER A 94 8.08 -15.14 24.63
C SER A 94 7.23 -13.98 24.09
N PHE A 95 6.26 -14.26 23.21
CA PHE A 95 5.33 -13.25 22.68
C PHE A 95 4.52 -12.64 23.82
N TRP A 96 3.87 -13.46 24.65
CA TRP A 96 3.04 -12.97 25.74
C TRP A 96 3.85 -12.32 26.85
N LYS A 97 5.05 -12.83 27.12
CA LYS A 97 5.97 -12.19 28.08
C LYS A 97 6.32 -10.77 27.63
N LEU A 98 6.76 -10.61 26.39
CA LEU A 98 7.05 -9.29 25.82
C LEU A 98 5.80 -8.41 25.75
N TYR A 99 4.67 -8.97 25.35
CA TYR A 99 3.41 -8.23 25.30
C TYR A 99 3.05 -7.64 26.66
N SER A 100 3.13 -8.45 27.73
CA SER A 100 2.88 -8.03 29.11
C SER A 100 3.92 -7.02 29.61
N ASP A 101 5.21 -7.24 29.33
CA ASP A 101 6.29 -6.34 29.78
C ASP A 101 6.15 -4.92 29.19
N PHE A 102 5.55 -4.79 27.99
CA PHE A 102 5.30 -3.51 27.33
C PHE A 102 3.87 -2.96 27.49
N GLN A 103 2.98 -3.64 28.21
CA GLN A 103 1.65 -3.10 28.56
C GLN A 103 1.70 -1.77 29.35
N PRO A 104 2.59 -1.59 30.33
CA PRO A 104 2.67 -0.31 31.05
C PRO A 104 3.02 0.88 30.14
N MET A 105 3.87 0.64 29.12
CA MET A 105 4.21 1.67 28.13
C MET A 105 3.00 2.04 27.26
N LEU A 106 2.21 1.05 26.87
CA LEU A 106 0.94 1.25 26.15
C LEU A 106 -0.02 2.12 26.96
N GLN A 107 -0.21 1.79 28.23
CA GLN A 107 -1.09 2.53 29.13
C GLN A 107 -0.63 3.98 29.31
N ALA A 108 0.67 4.21 29.55
CA ALA A 108 1.21 5.56 29.65
C ALA A 108 0.99 6.39 28.36
N VAL A 109 1.12 5.77 27.18
CA VAL A 109 0.85 6.43 25.89
C VAL A 109 -0.64 6.71 25.71
N ALA A 110 -1.50 5.77 26.08
CA ALA A 110 -2.95 5.91 26.02
C ALA A 110 -3.44 7.09 26.88
N GLU A 111 -3.02 7.12 28.15
CA GLU A 111 -3.34 8.16 29.12
C GLU A 111 -2.85 9.55 28.67
N SER A 112 -1.57 9.65 28.26
CA SER A 112 -1.01 10.93 27.80
C SER A 112 -1.61 11.43 26.48
N SER A 113 -2.17 10.54 25.67
CA SER A 113 -2.73 10.88 24.35
C SER A 113 -4.24 10.99 24.32
N GLY A 114 -4.94 10.61 25.41
CA GLY A 114 -6.40 10.56 25.49
C GLY A 114 -7.02 9.53 24.54
N VAL A 115 -6.36 8.40 24.32
CA VAL A 115 -6.83 7.33 23.42
C VAL A 115 -7.12 6.08 24.24
N ASP A 116 -8.15 5.33 23.85
CA ASP A 116 -8.48 4.05 24.47
C ASP A 116 -7.33 3.03 24.33
N THR A 117 -6.87 2.51 25.47
CA THR A 117 -5.78 1.54 25.59
C THR A 117 -6.07 0.26 24.80
N ASP A 118 -7.33 -0.19 24.76
CA ASP A 118 -7.71 -1.43 24.06
C ASP A 118 -7.47 -1.32 22.55
N ARG A 119 -7.55 -0.10 21.98
CA ARG A 119 -7.25 0.16 20.57
C ARG A 119 -5.76 0.12 20.26
N LEU A 120 -4.89 0.21 21.27
CA LEU A 120 -3.44 0.17 21.10
C LEU A 120 -2.85 -1.23 21.36
N GLY A 121 -3.57 -2.13 22.04
CA GLY A 121 -3.16 -3.53 22.24
C GLY A 121 -2.75 -4.25 20.95
N PRO A 122 -3.58 -4.25 19.89
CA PRO A 122 -3.23 -4.85 18.59
C PRO A 122 -1.98 -4.24 17.94
N VAL A 123 -1.66 -2.97 18.24
CA VAL A 123 -0.47 -2.29 17.73
C VAL A 123 0.80 -2.87 18.33
N LEU A 124 0.82 -3.15 19.64
CA LEU A 124 1.95 -3.81 20.29
C LEU A 124 2.14 -5.24 19.77
N GLY A 125 1.05 -6.02 19.71
CA GLY A 125 1.10 -7.38 19.18
C GLY A 125 1.67 -7.40 17.76
N ARG A 126 1.18 -6.51 16.90
CA ARG A 126 1.68 -6.38 15.53
C ARG A 126 3.10 -5.85 15.46
N SER A 127 3.51 -4.97 16.37
CA SER A 127 4.89 -4.46 16.43
C SER A 127 5.88 -5.58 16.76
N LEU A 128 5.53 -6.49 17.68
CA LEU A 128 6.32 -7.69 17.98
C LEU A 128 6.45 -8.62 16.76
N LEU A 129 5.35 -8.83 16.03
CA LEU A 129 5.34 -9.66 14.83
C LEU A 129 6.17 -9.08 13.68
N LEU A 130 6.21 -7.75 13.54
CA LEU A 130 6.85 -7.07 12.42
C LEU A 130 8.27 -6.58 12.72
N PHE A 131 8.68 -6.56 13.98
CA PHE A 131 10.02 -6.14 14.37
C PHE A 131 11.07 -7.02 13.70
N ASP A 132 12.16 -6.39 13.28
CA ASP A 132 13.22 -7.00 12.49
C ASP A 132 14.56 -6.51 13.04
N ALA A 133 15.20 -7.35 13.85
CA ALA A 133 16.44 -7.01 14.54
C ALA A 133 17.60 -6.70 13.57
N SER A 134 17.55 -7.23 12.33
CA SER A 134 18.59 -6.99 11.32
C SER A 134 18.72 -5.51 10.92
N ARG A 135 17.69 -4.71 11.17
CA ARG A 135 17.65 -3.27 10.87
C ARG A 135 18.40 -2.42 11.89
N ARG A 136 19.09 -3.04 12.87
CA ARG A 136 19.90 -2.36 13.91
C ARG A 136 19.16 -1.27 14.69
N THR A 137 17.83 -1.32 14.71
CA THR A 137 16.98 -0.39 15.46
C THR A 137 16.55 -1.08 16.76
N LYS A 138 16.69 -0.41 17.90
CA LYS A 138 16.23 -0.95 19.18
C LYS A 138 14.71 -1.15 19.16
N PHE A 139 14.24 -2.26 19.74
CA PHE A 139 12.81 -2.59 19.75
C PHE A 139 11.95 -1.47 20.35
N VAL A 140 12.38 -0.90 21.48
CA VAL A 140 11.67 0.20 22.15
C VAL A 140 11.47 1.39 21.23
N THR A 141 12.51 1.80 20.48
CA THR A 141 12.42 2.91 19.52
C THR A 141 11.47 2.59 18.36
N TYR A 142 11.45 1.35 17.89
CA TYR A 142 10.52 0.90 16.86
C TYR A 142 9.07 0.89 17.37
N LEU A 143 8.86 0.39 18.59
CA LEU A 143 7.55 0.35 19.24
C LEU A 143 7.01 1.76 19.48
N GLU A 144 7.83 2.66 20.02
CA GLU A 144 7.44 4.05 20.27
C GLU A 144 7.00 4.76 18.98
N LYS A 145 7.74 4.55 17.88
CA LYS A 145 7.37 5.09 16.56
C LYS A 145 6.03 4.52 16.08
N SER A 146 5.82 3.22 16.28
CA SER A 146 4.60 2.52 15.87
C SER A 146 3.39 2.99 16.68
N LEU A 147 3.54 3.15 18.00
CA LEU A 147 2.52 3.70 18.89
C LEU A 147 2.18 5.14 18.54
N ARG A 148 3.18 5.99 18.31
CA ARG A 148 2.97 7.40 17.93
C ARG A 148 2.17 7.54 16.63
N GLU A 149 2.49 6.72 15.62
CA GLU A 149 1.76 6.72 14.36
C GLU A 149 0.33 6.18 14.53
N SER A 150 0.14 5.13 15.35
CA SER A 150 -1.19 4.61 15.67
C SER A 150 -2.04 5.62 16.43
N VAL A 151 -1.50 6.30 17.45
CA VAL A 151 -2.19 7.39 18.16
C VAL A 151 -2.60 8.50 17.18
N LYS A 152 -1.72 8.89 16.26
CA LYS A 152 -2.06 9.86 15.21
C LYS A 152 -3.22 9.39 14.36
N ASN A 153 -3.28 8.10 14.03
CA ASN A 153 -4.38 7.52 13.24
C ASN A 153 -5.68 7.52 14.03
N LEU A 154 -5.65 7.04 15.27
CA LEU A 154 -6.83 6.92 16.13
C LEU A 154 -7.42 8.30 16.44
N ARG A 155 -6.58 9.29 16.76
CA ARG A 155 -7.04 10.67 16.93
C ARG A 155 -7.56 11.24 15.60
N GLY A 156 -6.89 10.95 14.49
CA GLY A 156 -7.34 11.34 13.17
C GLY A 156 -8.72 10.78 12.80
N GLU A 157 -9.02 9.53 13.17
CA GLU A 157 -10.34 8.92 13.02
C GLU A 157 -11.41 9.63 13.85
N VAL A 158 -11.08 9.99 15.10
CA VAL A 158 -11.98 10.75 15.97
C VAL A 158 -12.29 12.11 15.35
N TYR A 159 -11.26 12.87 14.93
CA TYR A 159 -11.46 14.17 14.29
C TYR A 159 -12.21 14.06 12.95
N ALA A 160 -11.92 13.03 12.16
CA ALA A 160 -12.65 12.76 10.92
C ALA A 160 -14.15 12.58 11.18
N ARG A 161 -14.53 11.76 12.17
CA ARG A 161 -15.93 11.55 12.55
C ARG A 161 -16.56 12.81 13.14
N GLN A 162 -15.88 13.47 14.07
CA GLN A 162 -16.39 14.68 14.74
C GLN A 162 -16.61 15.84 13.77
N LEU A 163 -15.81 15.95 12.72
CA LEU A 163 -15.89 17.08 11.79
C LEU A 163 -16.55 16.69 10.45
N GLY A 164 -16.95 15.43 10.26
CA GLY A 164 -17.47 14.97 8.96
C GLY A 164 -16.43 15.03 7.84
N LEU A 165 -15.15 14.82 8.17
CA LEU A 165 -14.03 14.89 7.22
C LEU A 165 -13.59 13.48 6.78
N PRO A 166 -12.99 13.34 5.58
CA PRO A 166 -12.28 12.11 5.22
C PRO A 166 -11.20 11.76 6.24
N LEU A 167 -10.97 10.46 6.48
CA LEU A 167 -9.95 9.97 7.42
C LEU A 167 -8.55 10.57 7.16
N SER A 168 -8.19 10.74 5.89
CA SER A 168 -6.94 11.38 5.48
C SER A 168 -6.83 12.84 5.93
N ALA A 169 -7.94 13.57 5.99
CA ALA A 169 -7.99 14.96 6.46
C ALA A 169 -8.04 15.01 7.99
N GLY A 170 -8.78 14.10 8.64
CA GLY A 170 -8.84 13.97 10.09
C GLY A 170 -7.45 13.84 10.74
N ARG A 171 -6.54 13.08 10.13
CA ARG A 171 -5.15 12.91 10.59
C ARG A 171 -4.30 14.19 10.57
N LEU A 172 -4.72 15.18 9.80
CA LEU A 172 -4.02 16.46 9.64
C LEU A 172 -4.60 17.56 10.54
N VAL A 173 -5.78 17.36 11.12
CA VAL A 173 -6.50 18.37 11.92
C VAL A 173 -5.62 18.98 13.02
N PRO A 174 -4.87 18.22 13.85
CA PRO A 174 -4.02 18.82 14.87
C PRO A 174 -2.91 19.71 14.29
N GLN A 175 -2.37 19.34 13.12
CA GLN A 175 -1.32 20.12 12.45
C GLN A 175 -1.92 21.39 11.84
N ILE A 176 -3.10 21.30 11.24
CA ILE A 176 -3.84 22.45 10.71
C ILE A 176 -4.15 23.45 11.85
N GLN A 177 -4.67 22.96 12.99
CA GLN A 177 -4.93 23.78 14.17
C GLN A 177 -3.67 24.49 14.67
N TRP A 178 -2.54 23.78 14.73
CA TRP A 178 -1.27 24.38 15.14
C TRP A 178 -0.79 25.46 14.16
N VAL A 179 -0.89 25.22 12.84
CA VAL A 179 -0.50 26.22 11.83
C VAL A 179 -1.40 27.46 11.90
N LEU A 180 -2.71 27.28 12.14
CA LEU A 180 -3.64 28.39 12.34
C LEU A 180 -3.32 29.20 13.60
N GLN A 181 -3.04 28.53 14.73
CA GLN A 181 -2.62 29.19 15.97
C GLN A 181 -1.31 29.97 15.78
N ARG A 182 -0.33 29.36 15.11
CA ARG A 182 0.94 30.02 14.80
C ARG A 182 0.75 31.24 13.91
N ALA A 183 -0.10 31.15 12.88
CA ALA A 183 -0.40 32.26 11.99
C ALA A 183 -1.13 33.41 12.72
N SER A 184 -2.06 33.09 13.61
CA SER A 184 -2.73 34.06 14.49
C SER A 184 -1.73 34.78 15.41
N MET A 185 -0.84 34.02 16.07
CA MET A 185 0.22 34.59 16.92
C MET A 185 1.18 35.50 16.15
N GLN A 186 1.61 35.09 14.96
CA GLN A 186 2.50 35.88 14.12
C GLN A 186 1.88 37.20 13.67
N ARG A 187 0.55 37.24 13.49
CA ARG A 187 -0.17 38.46 13.12
C ARG A 187 -0.59 39.30 14.33
N GLY A 188 -0.44 38.78 15.56
CA GLY A 188 -0.86 39.47 16.78
C GLY A 188 -2.37 39.69 16.88
N ARG A 189 -3.17 39.02 16.05
CA ARG A 189 -4.64 39.14 16.01
C ARG A 189 -5.27 37.84 15.52
N GLN A 190 -6.57 37.68 15.78
CA GLN A 190 -7.34 36.59 15.17
C GLN A 190 -7.35 36.71 13.64
N LEU A 191 -7.28 35.57 12.97
CA LEU A 191 -7.35 35.46 11.51
C LEU A 191 -8.80 35.69 11.08
N SER A 192 -8.99 36.45 10.00
CA SER A 192 -10.28 36.48 9.30
C SER A 192 -10.57 35.13 8.62
N ALA A 193 -11.81 34.93 8.18
CA ALA A 193 -12.22 33.70 7.51
C ALA A 193 -11.36 33.38 6.29
N GLU A 194 -11.14 34.37 5.42
CA GLU A 194 -10.31 34.21 4.21
C GLU A 194 -8.84 33.91 4.55
N GLU A 195 -8.30 34.55 5.59
CA GLU A 195 -6.93 34.34 6.05
C GLU A 195 -6.74 32.94 6.66
N SER A 196 -7.74 32.47 7.42
CA SER A 196 -7.78 31.11 7.95
C SER A 196 -7.83 30.11 6.80
N ASP A 197 -8.75 30.27 5.85
CA ASP A 197 -8.95 29.33 4.76
C ASP A 197 -7.72 29.26 3.84
N ALA A 198 -7.09 30.40 3.55
CA ALA A 198 -5.84 30.45 2.80
C ALA A 198 -4.70 29.68 3.48
N VAL A 199 -4.58 29.79 4.82
CA VAL A 199 -3.56 29.05 5.59
C VAL A 199 -3.81 27.54 5.56
N VAL A 200 -5.07 27.10 5.68
CA VAL A 200 -5.43 25.68 5.59
C VAL A 200 -5.16 25.13 4.18
N ILE A 201 -5.57 25.85 3.14
CA ILE A 201 -5.40 25.41 1.74
C ILE A 201 -3.91 25.36 1.37
N ASP A 202 -3.11 26.35 1.76
CA ASP A 202 -1.66 26.36 1.52
C ASP A 202 -0.98 25.18 2.24
N PHE A 203 -1.36 24.90 3.50
CA PHE A 203 -0.87 23.74 4.24
C PHE A 203 -1.19 22.42 3.52
N LEU A 204 -2.45 22.21 3.11
CA LEU A 204 -2.89 20.99 2.44
C LEU A 204 -2.20 20.80 1.08
N THR A 205 -1.97 21.90 0.36
CA THR A 205 -1.26 21.91 -0.93
C THR A 205 0.21 21.49 -0.76
N ARG A 206 0.90 22.05 0.24
CA ARG A 206 2.31 21.72 0.55
C ARG A 206 2.51 20.29 1.03
N HIS A 207 1.53 19.74 1.74
CA HIS A 207 1.55 18.35 2.22
C HIS A 207 1.26 17.30 1.13
N ARG A 208 1.15 17.69 -0.15
CA ARG A 208 0.80 16.82 -1.28
C ARG A 208 -0.44 15.97 -0.99
N ALA A 209 -1.40 16.53 -0.26
CA ALA A 209 -2.61 15.81 0.07
C ALA A 209 -3.41 15.58 -1.22
N LYS A 210 -3.91 14.35 -1.43
CA LYS A 210 -4.71 13.97 -2.61
C LYS A 210 -6.14 14.54 -2.55
N PHE A 211 -6.30 15.79 -2.12
CA PHE A 211 -7.58 16.47 -2.06
C PHE A 211 -7.75 17.30 -3.32
N SER A 212 -8.96 17.31 -3.89
CA SER A 212 -9.29 18.30 -4.92
C SER A 212 -9.30 19.70 -4.30
N ARG A 213 -9.25 20.74 -5.15
CA ARG A 213 -9.35 22.13 -4.67
C ARG A 213 -10.64 22.36 -3.86
N ASP A 214 -11.75 21.75 -4.29
CA ASP A 214 -13.03 21.90 -3.61
C ASP A 214 -13.06 21.14 -2.28
N SER A 215 -12.45 19.95 -2.21
CA SER A 215 -12.26 19.25 -0.94
C SER A 215 -11.40 20.06 0.04
N MET A 216 -10.34 20.74 -0.42
CA MET A 216 -9.52 21.59 0.45
C MET A 216 -10.31 22.79 0.98
N ARG A 217 -11.19 23.39 0.17
CA ARG A 217 -12.10 24.47 0.60
C ARG A 217 -13.12 23.98 1.63
N ARG A 218 -13.77 22.84 1.37
CA ARG A 218 -14.71 22.22 2.33
C ARG A 218 -14.00 21.88 3.65
N ILE A 219 -12.77 21.36 3.60
CA ILE A 219 -11.95 21.12 4.81
C ILE A 219 -11.66 22.43 5.54
N ALA A 220 -11.22 23.48 4.85
CA ALA A 220 -10.95 24.79 5.45
C ALA A 220 -12.20 25.38 6.13
N GLU A 221 -13.33 25.33 5.46
CA GLU A 221 -14.62 25.76 5.99
C GLU A 221 -15.03 24.97 7.24
N VAL A 222 -14.93 23.65 7.22
CA VAL A 222 -15.24 22.78 8.38
C VAL A 222 -14.28 23.03 9.54
N ILE A 223 -12.99 23.28 9.28
CA ILE A 223 -12.01 23.60 10.31
C ILE A 223 -12.33 24.94 10.97
N ARG A 224 -12.81 25.92 10.20
CA ARG A 224 -13.18 27.25 10.69
C ARG A 224 -14.51 27.25 11.44
N CYS A 225 -15.54 26.59 10.89
CA CYS A 225 -16.90 26.61 11.41
C CYS A 225 -17.17 25.51 12.46
N GLY A 226 -16.30 24.51 12.58
CA GLY A 226 -16.61 23.27 13.29
C GLY A 226 -17.68 22.44 12.56
N ARG A 227 -18.14 21.35 13.18
CA ARG A 227 -19.35 20.66 12.72
C ARG A 227 -20.54 21.56 13.02
N ARG A 228 -21.37 21.88 12.03
CA ARG A 228 -22.71 22.41 12.28
C ARG A 228 -23.55 21.30 12.92
N GLU A 229 -23.47 21.15 14.25
CA GLU A 229 -24.50 20.43 14.98
C GLU A 229 -25.70 21.36 15.09
N VAL A 230 -26.67 21.18 14.20
CA VAL A 230 -28.00 21.72 14.42
C VAL A 230 -28.64 20.82 15.49
N SER A 231 -28.50 21.21 16.75
CA SER A 231 -29.31 20.62 17.83
C SER A 231 -30.79 20.90 17.51
N LEU A 232 -31.63 19.87 17.62
CA LEU A 232 -33.09 19.98 17.56
C LEU A 232 -33.64 20.96 18.62
N ASP A 233 -32.87 21.30 19.67
CA ASP A 233 -33.25 22.28 20.69
C ASP A 233 -33.25 23.72 20.17
N VAL A 234 -32.51 24.01 19.09
CA VAL A 234 -32.56 25.33 18.41
C VAL A 234 -33.83 25.47 17.56
N CYS A 235 -34.59 24.38 17.36
CA CYS A 235 -35.88 24.39 16.67
C CYS A 235 -37.05 24.72 17.61
N HIS A 236 -36.83 25.08 18.87
CA HIS A 236 -37.93 25.42 19.77
C HIS A 236 -38.67 26.70 19.33
N ASP A 237 -37.95 27.64 18.70
CA ASP A 237 -38.52 28.87 18.10
C ASP A 237 -39.22 28.59 16.75
N TRP A 238 -39.02 27.41 16.16
CA TRP A 238 -39.67 26.95 14.92
C TRP A 238 -41.01 26.23 15.15
N LEU A 239 -41.37 25.94 16.40
CA LEU A 239 -42.56 25.16 16.75
C LEU A 239 -43.80 26.00 17.08
N GLU A 240 -43.71 27.34 17.05
CA GLU A 240 -44.91 28.22 17.09
C GLU A 240 -45.33 28.65 15.67
N PRO A 241 -46.61 28.50 15.29
CA PRO A 241 -47.07 28.74 13.93
C PRO A 241 -47.34 30.23 13.72
N SER A 242 -46.39 30.95 13.13
CA SER A 242 -46.64 32.27 12.55
C SER A 242 -46.80 32.18 11.04
N PHE A 243 -47.99 32.54 10.57
CA PHE A 243 -48.43 32.53 9.19
C PHE A 243 -47.53 33.38 8.27
N GLY A 244 -47.15 32.82 7.11
CA GLY A 244 -46.85 33.60 5.90
C GLY A 244 -45.52 33.28 5.23
N GLN A 245 -45.61 32.92 3.94
CA GLN A 245 -44.52 32.77 2.96
C GLN A 245 -43.54 31.63 3.29
N GLY A 246 -43.72 30.39 2.83
CA GLY A 246 -44.07 30.05 1.46
C GLY A 246 -42.87 30.16 0.51
N GLU A 247 -41.67 29.78 0.94
CA GLU A 247 -40.62 29.34 0.01
C GLU A 247 -40.20 27.90 0.36
N CYS A 248 -40.44 27.03 -0.62
CA CYS A 248 -40.10 25.62 -0.72
C CYS A 248 -39.17 25.05 0.36
N VAL A 249 -39.76 24.36 1.34
CA VAL A 249 -39.08 23.22 1.94
C VAL A 249 -39.06 22.13 0.87
N SER A 250 -37.92 21.99 0.19
CA SER A 250 -37.59 20.74 -0.48
C SER A 250 -37.65 19.65 0.58
N GLY A 251 -38.56 18.68 0.41
CA GLY A 251 -38.45 17.42 1.16
C GLY A 251 -37.04 16.83 0.98
N PRO A 252 -36.63 15.84 1.79
CA PRO A 252 -35.28 15.27 1.71
C PRO A 252 -35.09 14.60 0.34
N GLY A 253 -34.74 15.38 -0.66
CA GLY A 253 -34.40 14.96 -2.00
C GLY A 253 -32.90 14.77 -2.01
N ASN A 254 -32.46 13.53 -2.18
CA ASN A 254 -31.35 13.08 -3.03
C ASN A 254 -30.09 13.95 -3.27
N ASP A 255 -29.75 14.95 -2.45
CA ASP A 255 -28.58 15.81 -2.69
C ASP A 255 -27.26 15.07 -2.45
N GLY A 256 -27.26 14.02 -1.62
CA GLY A 256 -26.16 13.06 -1.52
C GLY A 256 -26.17 11.98 -2.61
N TRP A 257 -27.33 11.72 -3.23
CA TRP A 257 -27.48 10.69 -4.28
C TRP A 257 -26.90 11.17 -5.61
N VAL A 258 -27.04 12.46 -5.94
CA VAL A 258 -26.42 13.02 -7.15
C VAL A 258 -24.90 13.04 -7.01
N GLU A 259 -24.35 13.42 -5.85
CA GLU A 259 -22.90 13.39 -5.59
C GLU A 259 -22.35 11.94 -5.54
N GLU A 260 -23.07 10.97 -4.92
CA GLU A 260 -22.71 9.55 -4.94
C GLU A 260 -22.82 8.93 -6.34
N GLN A 261 -23.81 9.34 -7.14
CA GLN A 261 -24.00 8.86 -8.50
C GLN A 261 -22.96 9.45 -9.45
N GLU A 262 -22.59 10.73 -9.30
CA GLU A 262 -21.48 11.37 -10.01
C GLU A 262 -20.12 10.78 -9.62
N GLU A 263 -19.88 10.54 -8.33
CA GLU A 263 -18.66 9.86 -7.86
C GLU A 263 -18.61 8.43 -8.37
N ARG A 264 -19.73 7.68 -8.31
CA ARG A 264 -19.84 6.33 -8.87
C ARG A 264 -19.57 6.33 -10.37
N GLU A 265 -20.16 7.25 -11.13
CA GLU A 265 -19.90 7.39 -12.57
C GLU A 265 -18.44 7.74 -12.86
N PHE A 266 -17.84 8.63 -12.07
CA PHE A 266 -16.43 8.99 -12.21
C PHE A 266 -15.52 7.78 -11.94
N GLN A 267 -15.78 7.01 -10.88
CA GLN A 267 -15.04 5.79 -10.57
C GLN A 267 -15.22 4.73 -11.67
N LEU A 268 -16.43 4.58 -12.21
CA LEU A 268 -16.71 3.68 -13.34
C LEU A 268 -15.93 4.10 -14.59
N ARG A 269 -15.94 5.39 -14.94
CA ARG A 269 -15.14 5.94 -16.06
C ARG A 269 -13.65 5.66 -15.86
N GLN A 270 -13.12 5.82 -14.64
CA GLN A 270 -11.72 5.49 -14.35
C GLN A 270 -11.40 4.00 -14.45
N ILE A 271 -12.34 3.14 -14.05
CA ILE A 271 -12.20 1.68 -14.18
C ILE A 271 -12.22 1.29 -15.66
N HIS A 272 -13.14 1.82 -16.46
CA HIS A 272 -13.18 1.60 -17.91
C HIS A 272 -11.90 2.08 -18.60
N ALA A 273 -11.43 3.29 -18.29
CA ALA A 273 -10.15 3.80 -18.82
C ALA A 273 -8.94 2.95 -18.34
N ALA A 274 -8.99 2.38 -17.14
CA ALA A 274 -7.96 1.45 -16.68
C ALA A 274 -8.03 0.08 -17.37
N ILE A 275 -9.23 -0.41 -17.71
CA ILE A 275 -9.45 -1.64 -18.50
C ILE A 275 -8.87 -1.45 -19.91
N GLU A 276 -9.16 -0.32 -20.55
CA GLU A 276 -8.63 0.03 -21.88
C GLU A 276 -7.09 0.14 -21.84
N ARG A 277 -6.52 0.92 -20.92
CA ARG A 277 -5.06 1.04 -20.74
C ARG A 277 -4.38 -0.29 -20.45
N ALA A 278 -5.09 -1.20 -19.78
CA ALA A 278 -4.57 -2.52 -19.47
C ALA A 278 -4.65 -3.50 -20.66
N GLY A 279 -5.33 -3.13 -21.76
CA GLY A 279 -5.44 -3.95 -22.97
C GLY A 279 -6.10 -5.30 -22.71
N PHE A 280 -7.25 -5.30 -22.02
CA PHE A 280 -8.00 -6.52 -21.76
C PHE A 280 -8.71 -6.96 -23.04
N ASP A 281 -8.61 -8.24 -23.41
CA ASP A 281 -9.48 -8.82 -24.43
C ASP A 281 -10.92 -9.00 -23.90
N ALA A 282 -11.87 -9.42 -24.76
CA ALA A 282 -13.28 -9.54 -24.39
C ALA A 282 -13.52 -10.54 -23.24
N GLU A 283 -12.76 -11.65 -23.21
CA GLU A 283 -12.86 -12.65 -22.14
C GLU A 283 -12.28 -12.11 -20.82
N GLU A 284 -11.12 -11.45 -20.89
CA GLU A 284 -10.43 -10.86 -19.73
C GLU A 284 -11.22 -9.71 -19.11
N SER A 285 -11.84 -8.87 -19.95
CA SER A 285 -12.72 -7.79 -19.51
C SER A 285 -13.92 -8.36 -18.78
N CYS A 286 -14.57 -9.38 -19.35
CA CYS A 286 -15.70 -10.07 -18.75
C CYS A 286 -15.35 -10.69 -17.38
N LEU A 287 -14.21 -11.38 -17.27
CA LEU A 287 -13.74 -11.97 -16.00
C LEU A 287 -13.44 -10.91 -14.93
N VAL A 288 -12.95 -9.73 -15.30
CA VAL A 288 -12.65 -8.66 -14.33
C VAL A 288 -13.89 -7.91 -13.91
N LEU A 289 -14.78 -7.58 -14.85
CA LEU A 289 -16.05 -6.93 -14.55
C LEU A 289 -16.90 -7.82 -13.64
N GLN A 290 -16.98 -9.13 -13.91
CA GLN A 290 -17.63 -10.09 -13.02
C GLN A 290 -17.01 -10.10 -11.63
N ARG A 291 -15.68 -10.05 -11.53
CA ARG A 291 -14.99 -10.11 -10.23
C ARG A 291 -15.12 -8.84 -9.41
N LEU A 292 -15.33 -7.69 -10.07
CA LEU A 292 -15.57 -6.39 -9.45
C LEU A 292 -17.06 -6.11 -9.18
N ASP A 293 -17.93 -7.07 -9.50
CA ASP A 293 -19.38 -6.94 -9.41
C ASP A 293 -19.93 -5.76 -10.24
N LEU A 294 -19.38 -5.60 -11.46
CA LEU A 294 -19.77 -4.59 -12.44
C LEU A 294 -20.56 -5.22 -13.59
N PRO A 295 -21.37 -4.44 -14.33
CA PRO A 295 -22.14 -4.95 -15.47
C PRO A 295 -21.23 -5.67 -16.48
N HIS A 296 -21.59 -6.91 -16.84
CA HIS A 296 -20.85 -7.77 -17.77
C HIS A 296 -21.78 -8.74 -18.49
N ASP A 297 -21.34 -9.31 -19.61
CA ASP A 297 -22.09 -10.34 -20.33
C ASP A 297 -21.99 -11.69 -19.58
N GLN A 298 -23.07 -12.02 -18.86
CA GLN A 298 -23.18 -13.25 -18.07
C GLN A 298 -23.02 -14.52 -18.93
N ALA A 299 -23.59 -14.54 -20.14
CA ALA A 299 -23.51 -15.69 -21.03
C ALA A 299 -22.10 -15.87 -21.61
N HIS A 300 -21.35 -14.79 -21.77
CA HIS A 300 -19.93 -14.85 -22.13
C HIS A 300 -19.07 -15.32 -20.95
N TYR A 301 -19.34 -14.83 -19.73
CA TYR A 301 -18.65 -15.29 -18.52
C TYR A 301 -18.82 -16.80 -18.30
N GLU A 302 -20.04 -17.30 -18.39
CA GLU A 302 -20.35 -18.72 -18.17
C GLU A 302 -19.65 -19.62 -19.18
N ARG A 303 -19.52 -19.19 -20.44
CA ARG A 303 -18.72 -19.88 -21.46
C ARG A 303 -17.24 -19.93 -21.12
N VAL A 304 -16.67 -18.84 -20.59
CA VAL A 304 -15.27 -18.84 -20.15
C VAL A 304 -15.10 -19.70 -18.89
N ALA A 305 -16.07 -19.66 -17.97
CA ALA A 305 -16.05 -20.42 -16.72
C ALA A 305 -16.23 -21.93 -16.92
N SER A 306 -17.01 -22.36 -17.93
CA SER A 306 -17.24 -23.78 -18.20
C SER A 306 -16.00 -24.53 -18.70
N VAL A 307 -14.98 -23.82 -19.20
CA VAL A 307 -13.78 -24.41 -19.81
C VAL A 307 -12.62 -24.54 -18.80
N VAL A 308 -12.74 -23.96 -17.60
CA VAL A 308 -11.67 -23.94 -16.58
C VAL A 308 -12.20 -24.21 -15.18
N THR A 309 -11.36 -24.84 -14.35
CA THR A 309 -11.71 -25.05 -12.94
C THR A 309 -11.83 -23.73 -12.17
N SER A 310 -12.68 -23.70 -11.14
CA SER A 310 -12.90 -22.53 -10.29
C SER A 310 -11.62 -21.98 -9.64
N ALA A 311 -10.63 -22.84 -9.38
CA ALA A 311 -9.32 -22.45 -8.87
C ALA A 311 -8.46 -21.74 -9.93
N SER A 312 -8.47 -22.24 -11.17
CA SER A 312 -7.76 -21.62 -12.30
C SER A 312 -8.39 -20.29 -12.70
N LEU A 313 -9.73 -20.20 -12.66
CA LEU A 313 -10.48 -18.97 -12.92
C LEU A 313 -10.19 -17.90 -11.87
N ARG A 314 -10.17 -18.26 -10.57
CA ARG A 314 -9.73 -17.36 -9.49
C ARG A 314 -8.29 -16.86 -9.69
N LYS A 315 -7.35 -17.75 -10.04
CA LYS A 315 -5.95 -17.35 -10.33
C LYS A 315 -5.84 -16.45 -11.55
N ARG A 316 -6.69 -16.63 -12.58
CA ARG A 316 -6.76 -15.76 -13.77
C ARG A 316 -7.31 -14.39 -13.36
N ALA A 317 -8.45 -14.34 -12.65
CA ALA A 317 -9.05 -13.10 -12.15
C ALA A 317 -8.11 -12.28 -11.24
N THR A 318 -7.41 -12.91 -10.29
CA THR A 318 -6.44 -12.21 -9.43
C THR A 318 -5.30 -11.58 -10.23
N ARG A 319 -4.77 -12.27 -11.25
CA ARG A 319 -3.73 -11.71 -12.13
C ARG A 319 -4.24 -10.54 -12.97
N LEU A 320 -5.51 -10.59 -13.38
CA LEU A 320 -6.16 -9.50 -14.11
C LEU A 320 -6.42 -8.28 -13.22
N LEU A 321 -6.87 -8.48 -11.98
CA LEU A 321 -7.04 -7.41 -11.00
C LEU A 321 -5.72 -6.72 -10.65
N VAL A 322 -4.61 -7.45 -10.52
CA VAL A 322 -3.29 -6.85 -10.30
C VAL A 322 -2.87 -5.97 -11.49
N ARG A 323 -3.18 -6.37 -12.74
CA ARG A 323 -2.96 -5.53 -13.92
C ARG A 323 -3.89 -4.32 -13.93
N LEU A 324 -5.17 -4.49 -13.61
CA LEU A 324 -6.11 -3.38 -13.51
C LEU A 324 -5.65 -2.36 -12.47
N MET A 325 -5.22 -2.84 -11.30
CA MET A 325 -4.70 -1.98 -10.23
C MET A 325 -3.41 -1.27 -10.66
N ALA A 326 -2.51 -1.95 -11.37
CA ALA A 326 -1.33 -1.30 -11.93
C ALA A 326 -1.72 -0.21 -12.95
N ALA A 327 -2.65 -0.48 -13.86
CA ALA A 327 -3.14 0.48 -14.85
C ALA A 327 -3.94 1.65 -14.24
N ARG A 328 -4.62 1.41 -13.11
CA ARG A 328 -5.42 2.41 -12.38
C ARG A 328 -4.58 3.29 -11.46
N TYR A 329 -3.60 2.71 -10.75
CA TYR A 329 -2.87 3.38 -9.67
C TYR A 329 -1.42 3.74 -10.01
N ALA A 330 -0.89 3.28 -11.15
CA ALA A 330 0.43 3.66 -11.66
C ALA A 330 0.35 4.18 -13.11
N PRO A 331 -0.24 5.38 -13.34
CA PRO A 331 -0.36 5.97 -14.68
C PRO A 331 0.97 6.44 -15.30
N GLN A 332 2.12 6.19 -14.65
CA GLN A 332 3.42 6.82 -14.94
C GLN A 332 4.38 5.97 -15.80
N ALA A 333 3.92 4.84 -16.34
CA ALA A 333 4.69 4.05 -17.32
C ALA A 333 3.82 3.69 -18.54
N PRO A 334 3.28 4.69 -19.27
CA PRO A 334 2.32 4.49 -20.34
C PRO A 334 2.84 3.63 -21.49
N ARG A 335 4.16 3.66 -21.78
CA ARG A 335 4.74 2.91 -22.91
C ARG A 335 5.10 1.49 -22.53
N PHE A 336 5.67 1.28 -21.35
CA PHE A 336 6.24 -0.02 -20.98
C PHE A 336 5.39 -0.83 -19.99
N GLY A 337 4.30 -0.28 -19.46
CA GLY A 337 3.37 -0.98 -18.57
C GLY A 337 2.73 -2.24 -19.19
N GLY A 338 2.49 -2.23 -20.51
CA GLY A 338 1.96 -3.38 -21.26
C GLY A 338 2.93 -4.56 -21.38
N LEU A 339 4.24 -4.32 -21.24
CA LEU A 339 5.27 -5.35 -21.32
C LEU A 339 5.21 -6.33 -20.13
N LEU A 340 4.48 -6.00 -19.05
CA LEU A 340 4.23 -6.83 -17.88
C LEU A 340 3.81 -8.28 -18.18
N ARG A 341 3.26 -8.56 -19.36
CA ARG A 341 2.65 -9.86 -19.69
C ARG A 341 3.26 -10.62 -20.85
N ARG A 342 4.19 -10.03 -21.59
CA ARG A 342 4.71 -10.61 -22.83
C ARG A 342 5.94 -11.46 -22.60
N THR A 343 6.12 -12.49 -23.43
CA THR A 343 7.41 -13.16 -23.55
C THR A 343 8.40 -12.27 -24.32
N SER A 344 9.70 -12.59 -24.26
CA SER A 344 10.71 -11.85 -25.04
C SER A 344 10.37 -11.82 -26.54
N SER A 345 9.84 -12.90 -27.10
CA SER A 345 9.38 -12.91 -28.50
C SER A 345 8.20 -11.99 -28.79
N GLN A 346 7.22 -11.89 -27.88
CA GLN A 346 6.00 -11.08 -28.05
C GLN A 346 6.22 -9.58 -27.76
N ALA A 347 7.24 -9.26 -26.97
CA ALA A 347 7.54 -7.91 -26.53
C ALA A 347 8.47 -7.13 -27.47
N ALA A 348 9.22 -7.82 -28.34
CA ALA A 348 10.32 -7.21 -29.09
C ALA A 348 9.88 -6.00 -29.94
N ALA A 349 8.80 -6.12 -30.71
CA ALA A 349 8.33 -5.04 -31.58
C ALA A 349 7.89 -3.80 -30.79
N GLU A 350 7.05 -3.98 -29.77
CA GLU A 350 6.56 -2.86 -28.95
C GLU A 350 7.65 -2.21 -28.10
N LEU A 351 8.62 -2.98 -27.63
CA LEU A 351 9.73 -2.45 -26.87
C LEU A 351 10.63 -1.58 -27.76
N ARG A 352 10.88 -2.01 -29.00
CA ARG A 352 11.61 -1.21 -30.00
C ARG A 352 10.84 0.03 -30.41
N GLN A 353 9.53 -0.09 -30.63
CA GLN A 353 8.66 1.04 -30.95
C GLN A 353 8.66 2.07 -29.81
N GLY A 354 8.47 1.65 -28.56
CA GLY A 354 8.49 2.55 -27.41
C GLY A 354 9.85 3.22 -27.18
N LEU A 355 10.96 2.53 -27.49
CA LEU A 355 12.30 3.14 -27.49
C LEU A 355 12.48 4.13 -28.65
N ALA A 356 11.97 3.83 -29.84
CA ALA A 356 12.03 4.74 -30.98
C ALA A 356 11.21 6.02 -30.74
N GLU A 357 9.98 5.89 -30.24
CA GLU A 357 9.13 7.02 -29.85
C GLU A 357 9.82 7.88 -28.79
N PHE A 358 10.44 7.28 -27.78
CA PHE A 358 11.17 8.02 -26.76
C PHE A 358 12.44 8.70 -27.29
N ALA A 359 13.16 8.06 -28.23
CA ALA A 359 14.32 8.66 -28.88
C ALA A 359 13.93 9.89 -29.71
N VAL A 360 12.80 9.82 -30.42
CA VAL A 360 12.25 10.93 -31.21
C VAL A 360 11.87 12.11 -30.32
N GLU A 361 11.17 11.87 -29.21
CA GLU A 361 10.78 12.92 -28.26
C GLU A 361 11.99 13.65 -27.65
N ARG A 362 13.13 12.97 -27.57
CA ARG A 362 14.37 13.49 -26.99
C ARG A 362 15.37 13.98 -28.03
N GLY A 363 15.06 13.88 -29.32
CA GLY A 363 15.94 14.31 -30.41
C GLY A 363 17.23 13.48 -30.50
N CYS A 364 17.21 12.21 -30.11
CA CYS A 364 18.40 11.33 -30.14
C CYS A 364 18.19 10.08 -30.99
N GLN A 365 19.29 9.39 -31.34
CA GLN A 365 19.20 8.13 -32.06
C GLN A 365 18.82 6.97 -31.14
N THR A 366 17.92 6.08 -31.58
CA THR A 366 17.46 4.91 -30.80
C THR A 366 18.61 3.99 -30.36
N ALA A 367 19.69 3.91 -31.15
CA ALA A 367 20.87 3.13 -30.80
C ALA A 367 21.66 3.73 -29.61
N ALA A 368 21.81 5.06 -29.58
CA ALA A 368 22.40 5.78 -28.45
C ALA A 368 21.52 5.60 -27.20
N LEU A 369 20.20 5.66 -27.39
CA LEU A 369 19.21 5.39 -26.34
C LEU A 369 19.39 4.01 -25.70
N ALA A 370 19.42 2.96 -26.52
CA ALA A 370 19.63 1.60 -26.04
C ALA A 370 20.98 1.41 -25.33
N ALA A 371 22.05 2.03 -25.85
CA ALA A 371 23.39 1.91 -25.28
C ALA A 371 23.49 2.54 -23.88
N GLU A 372 22.89 3.71 -23.67
CA GLU A 372 22.87 4.38 -22.36
C GLU A 372 22.04 3.63 -21.32
N LEU A 373 20.85 3.12 -21.71
CA LEU A 373 20.04 2.27 -20.85
C LEU A 373 20.84 1.04 -20.38
N LEU A 374 21.55 0.40 -21.31
CA LEU A 374 22.38 -0.78 -21.01
C LEU A 374 23.60 -0.45 -20.15
N ASN A 375 24.22 0.72 -20.37
CA ASN A 375 25.28 1.24 -19.50
C ASN A 375 24.76 1.43 -18.07
N TRP A 376 23.61 2.09 -17.91
CA TRP A 376 22.98 2.27 -16.61
C TRP A 376 22.67 0.94 -15.93
N MET A 377 22.02 0.01 -16.63
CA MET A 377 21.72 -1.33 -16.10
C MET A 377 22.98 -2.12 -15.71
N SER A 378 24.13 -1.86 -16.33
CA SER A 378 25.39 -2.55 -15.99
C SER A 378 26.11 -1.95 -14.77
N LEU A 379 25.97 -0.64 -14.57
CA LEU A 379 26.59 0.14 -13.49
C LEU A 379 25.70 0.29 -12.25
N SER A 380 24.39 0.09 -12.40
CA SER A 380 23.41 0.23 -11.33
C SER A 380 23.59 -0.84 -10.23
N THR A 381 23.43 -0.41 -8.97
CA THR A 381 23.35 -1.30 -7.80
C THR A 381 21.96 -1.90 -7.61
N SER A 382 21.03 -1.66 -8.54
CA SER A 382 19.67 -2.20 -8.47
C SER A 382 19.66 -3.72 -8.67
N VAL A 383 18.59 -4.35 -8.18
CA VAL A 383 18.33 -5.79 -8.36
C VAL A 383 18.13 -6.19 -9.84
N TYR A 384 18.01 -5.21 -10.75
CA TYR A 384 17.83 -5.41 -12.19
C TYR A 384 19.15 -5.34 -12.97
N ARG A 385 20.29 -5.32 -12.28
CA ARG A 385 21.62 -5.27 -12.88
C ARG A 385 21.85 -6.41 -13.89
N LEU A 386 22.45 -6.06 -15.03
CA LEU A 386 22.90 -7.02 -16.04
C LEU A 386 24.42 -7.21 -15.95
N SER A 387 24.89 -8.45 -16.11
CA SER A 387 26.32 -8.72 -16.27
C SER A 387 26.81 -8.23 -17.64
N ILE A 388 28.14 -8.06 -17.78
CA ILE A 388 28.78 -7.70 -19.06
C ILE A 388 28.41 -8.71 -20.16
N THR A 389 28.32 -10.00 -19.83
CA THR A 389 27.94 -11.07 -20.76
C THR A 389 26.46 -11.04 -21.16
N GLN A 390 25.58 -10.58 -20.26
CA GLN A 390 24.15 -10.41 -20.56
C GLN A 390 23.89 -9.15 -21.40
N ARG A 391 24.69 -8.09 -21.18
CA ARG A 391 24.56 -6.82 -21.89
C ARG A 391 24.63 -6.97 -23.41
N GLY A 392 25.58 -7.76 -23.93
CA GLY A 392 25.71 -8.00 -25.37
C GLY A 392 24.45 -8.63 -25.98
N ARG A 393 23.91 -9.68 -25.34
CA ARG A 393 22.68 -10.35 -25.77
C ARG A 393 21.44 -9.47 -25.67
N VAL A 394 21.38 -8.60 -24.67
CA VAL A 394 20.30 -7.62 -24.53
C VAL A 394 20.43 -6.52 -25.59
N ALA A 395 21.64 -6.09 -25.92
CA ALA A 395 21.87 -5.14 -27.03
C ALA A 395 21.38 -5.71 -28.36
N GLU A 396 21.76 -6.95 -28.69
CA GLU A 396 21.30 -7.65 -29.91
C GLU A 396 19.78 -7.84 -29.96
N TYR A 397 19.14 -8.05 -28.82
CA TYR A 397 17.67 -8.13 -28.74
C TYR A 397 16.99 -6.79 -29.03
N LEU A 398 17.58 -5.69 -28.53
CA LEU A 398 17.09 -4.33 -28.75
C LEU A 398 17.33 -3.82 -30.18
N SER A 399 18.45 -4.21 -30.81
CA SER A 399 18.85 -3.75 -32.15
C SER A 399 18.53 -4.72 -33.29
N GLY A 400 18.28 -6.00 -33.01
CA GLY A 400 18.13 -7.05 -34.02
C GLY A 400 16.75 -7.15 -34.66
N GLU A 401 16.61 -8.01 -35.67
CA GLU A 401 15.34 -8.30 -36.34
C GLU A 401 14.35 -9.05 -35.41
N THR A 402 13.06 -9.04 -35.76
CA THR A 402 12.02 -9.78 -35.04
C THR A 402 12.33 -11.28 -34.98
N GLY A 403 12.62 -11.82 -33.79
CA GLY A 403 12.86 -13.26 -33.60
C GLY A 403 13.96 -13.60 -32.58
N THR A 404 14.84 -12.65 -32.25
CA THR A 404 15.79 -12.83 -31.14
C THR A 404 15.03 -12.94 -29.82
N ALA A 405 15.19 -14.08 -29.13
CA ALA A 405 14.56 -14.33 -27.84
C ALA A 405 15.59 -14.19 -26.72
N LEU A 406 15.31 -13.29 -25.76
CA LEU A 406 16.06 -13.21 -24.51
C LEU A 406 15.63 -14.33 -23.55
N ALA A 407 16.60 -14.81 -22.76
CA ALA A 407 16.32 -15.65 -21.60
C ALA A 407 15.36 -14.93 -20.65
N SER A 408 14.39 -15.67 -20.08
CA SER A 408 13.29 -15.11 -19.27
C SER A 408 13.79 -14.17 -18.17
N GLU A 409 14.85 -14.55 -17.46
CA GLU A 409 15.42 -13.73 -16.38
C GLU A 409 15.95 -12.38 -16.88
N SER A 410 16.76 -12.37 -17.94
CA SER A 410 17.33 -11.14 -18.52
C SER A 410 16.24 -10.24 -19.11
N PHE A 411 15.21 -10.85 -19.70
CA PHE A 411 14.06 -10.13 -20.22
C PHE A 411 13.22 -9.47 -19.11
N GLN A 412 12.95 -10.16 -18.00
CA GLN A 412 12.24 -9.55 -16.86
C GLN A 412 13.05 -8.42 -16.22
N LYS A 413 14.38 -8.54 -16.15
CA LYS A 413 15.27 -7.45 -15.65
C LYS A 413 15.22 -6.22 -16.55
N LEU A 414 15.35 -6.37 -17.87
CA LEU A 414 15.24 -5.28 -18.84
C LEU A 414 13.89 -4.57 -18.71
N LYS A 415 12.81 -5.34 -18.65
CA LYS A 415 11.45 -4.83 -18.55
C LYS A 415 11.18 -4.08 -17.24
N ALA A 416 11.66 -4.61 -16.12
CA ALA A 416 11.54 -3.93 -14.84
C ALA A 416 12.35 -2.63 -14.81
N ALA A 417 13.54 -2.62 -15.41
CA ALA A 417 14.37 -1.42 -15.54
C ALA A 417 13.73 -0.35 -16.42
N LEU A 418 13.11 -0.71 -17.54
CA LEU A 418 12.40 0.23 -18.42
C LEU A 418 11.22 0.91 -17.71
N ILE A 419 10.42 0.11 -16.99
CA ILE A 419 9.29 0.63 -16.20
C ILE A 419 9.79 1.53 -15.06
N GLU A 420 10.90 1.16 -14.42
CA GLU A 420 11.49 1.96 -13.34
C GLU A 420 12.08 3.28 -13.87
N GLN A 421 12.75 3.26 -15.02
CA GLN A 421 13.29 4.46 -15.66
C GLN A 421 12.19 5.40 -16.13
N GLU A 422 11.14 4.87 -16.76
CA GLU A 422 9.97 5.66 -17.16
C GLU A 422 9.29 6.32 -15.94
N ARG A 423 9.13 5.56 -14.86
CA ARG A 423 8.60 6.07 -13.56
C ARG A 423 9.46 7.19 -12.97
N LEU A 424 10.77 7.15 -13.15
CA LEU A 424 11.70 8.14 -12.61
C LEU A 424 11.94 9.34 -13.54
N GLY A 425 11.31 9.36 -14.72
CA GLY A 425 11.54 10.40 -15.74
C GLY A 425 12.90 10.27 -16.44
N PHE A 426 13.49 9.06 -16.49
CA PHE A 426 14.81 8.77 -17.04
C PHE A 426 15.95 9.67 -16.51
N PRO A 427 16.16 9.76 -15.18
CA PRO A 427 17.08 10.73 -14.57
C PRO A 427 18.57 10.37 -14.75
N CYS A 428 18.87 9.30 -15.48
CA CYS A 428 20.22 8.84 -15.77
C CYS A 428 20.75 9.37 -17.11
N TRP A 429 19.88 10.06 -17.87
CA TRP A 429 20.25 10.70 -19.13
C TRP A 429 20.88 12.05 -18.84
N ASN A 430 22.16 12.21 -19.19
CA ASN A 430 22.75 13.53 -19.27
C ASN A 430 22.19 14.22 -20.53
N GLU A 431 21.24 15.13 -20.38
CA GLU A 431 20.77 16.00 -21.46
C GLU A 431 21.92 16.79 -22.12
N ASN A 432 23.04 16.94 -21.42
CA ASN A 432 24.26 17.59 -21.94
C ASN A 432 25.08 16.72 -22.91
N ALA A 433 24.87 15.41 -22.97
CA ALA A 433 25.60 14.53 -23.90
C ALA A 433 24.98 14.50 -25.32
N SER A 434 23.72 14.90 -25.47
CA SER A 434 22.98 14.91 -26.75
C SER A 434 23.12 16.21 -27.54
N LEU A 435 23.77 17.23 -26.97
CA LEU A 435 24.06 18.52 -27.62
C LEU A 435 25.50 18.62 -28.17
N SER A 436 26.26 17.53 -28.12
CA SER A 436 27.67 17.48 -28.54
C SER A 436 27.95 16.41 -29.60
N GLN A 437 27.07 16.30 -30.60
CA GLN A 437 27.38 15.70 -31.91
C GLN A 437 26.82 16.54 -33.05
#